data_AF-A9U7V1-F1
#
_entry.id   AF-A9U7V1-F1
#
_cell.length_a   1.000
_cell.length_b   1.000
_cell.length_c   1.000
_cell.angle_alpha   90.00
_cell.angle_beta   90.00
_cell.angle_gamma   90.00
#
_symmetry.space_group_name_H-M   'P 1'
#
loop_
_entity.id
_entity.type
_entity.pdbx_description
1 polymer ?
#
loop_
_entity_poly.entity_id
_entity_poly.type
_entity_poly.pdbx_seq_one_letter_code
_entity_poly.pdbx_strand_id
1 'polypeptide(L)'
;AFGIWSLPDRGTPVKARLEERLDGIIAFYQREVEQRRWYGFWDYGDFMHSYDPARHVWNYDLGGCAWQNTELVPNMWLWLMFLRSGREDIFRMAEAMTRHTSEVDVYHFGEYAGLGSRHNVVHWGCGCKEARIGMAGLHRYYYYLTGDERIGDMMDEAKDADYTTVHIDPMRAYFPKDEHKTHIRVGPDWAAFSSNWMTRWERQEDSFYRDKLLTGITCIKQANYGLISGPTYGYDPQTGVLTPMGDDNWGRHLALCMGAPQVWFELSAMLKDEEWNEMMADFGIFYNLSQEEKDQITGGAISTQRFEHPVLTLALVAYGAWYRKDQRTADFAWSTLLGHRFACTDLEKDAAAVTYVNELREFEWMNTNEASQWSLNTIISLALISDALPEEA
;
A
#
# COMPACT_ATOMS: atom_id res chain seq x y z
N ALA A 1 0.19 6.61 16.61
CA ALA A 1 -0.93 6.59 15.65
C ALA A 1 -0.34 6.68 14.24
N PHE A 2 -0.90 5.92 13.29
CA PHE A 2 -0.47 5.85 11.88
C PHE A 2 0.87 5.19 11.58
N GLY A 3 1.25 4.17 12.36
CA GLY A 3 2.43 3.34 12.07
C GLY A 3 3.77 4.07 12.26
N ILE A 4 4.75 3.69 11.44
CA ILE A 4 6.15 4.13 11.54
C ILE A 4 6.44 5.24 10.52
N TRP A 5 6.81 6.41 11.03
CA TRP A 5 7.28 7.56 10.26
C TRP A 5 8.02 8.53 11.21
N SER A 6 8.81 9.45 10.66
CA SER A 6 9.55 10.47 11.40
C SER A 6 9.31 11.87 10.82
N LEU A 7 9.69 12.95 11.51
CA LEU A 7 9.77 14.27 10.88
C LEU A 7 10.90 14.29 9.82
N PRO A 8 10.83 15.17 8.81
CA PRO A 8 11.90 15.32 7.84
C PRO A 8 13.24 15.62 8.50
N ASP A 9 14.28 14.89 8.10
CA ASP A 9 15.65 15.09 8.58
C ASP A 9 16.53 15.50 7.40
N ARG A 10 17.16 16.68 7.51
CA ARG A 10 18.08 17.22 6.50
C ARG A 10 19.51 17.36 7.05
N GLY A 11 19.83 16.64 8.12
CA GLY A 11 21.11 16.75 8.82
C GLY A 11 22.33 16.26 8.03
N THR A 12 22.13 15.45 7.00
CA THR A 12 23.20 15.03 6.06
C THR A 12 22.80 15.33 4.61
N PRO A 13 23.76 15.50 3.68
CA PRO A 13 23.46 15.76 2.27
C PRO A 13 22.56 14.71 1.63
N VAL A 14 22.77 13.42 1.93
CA VAL A 14 21.96 12.32 1.38
C VAL A 14 20.52 12.37 1.90
N LYS A 15 20.34 12.62 3.21
CA LYS A 15 19.00 12.78 3.79
C LYS A 15 18.29 14.00 3.22
N ALA A 16 18.98 15.15 3.12
CA ALA A 16 18.44 16.34 2.50
C ALA A 16 17.99 16.10 1.05
N ARG A 17 18.80 15.38 0.26
CA ARG A 17 18.46 14.97 -1.11
C ARG A 17 17.20 14.09 -1.15
N LEU A 18 17.08 13.10 -0.28
CA LEU A 18 15.87 12.26 -0.23
C LEU A 18 14.61 13.06 0.11
N GLU A 19 14.68 14.00 1.06
CA GLU A 19 13.56 14.89 1.37
C GLU A 19 13.21 15.81 0.19
N GLU A 20 14.21 16.32 -0.55
CA GLU A 20 13.97 17.07 -1.79
C GLU A 20 13.29 16.22 -2.87
N ARG A 21 13.66 14.94 -3.00
CA ARG A 21 13.01 14.03 -3.94
C ARG A 21 11.56 13.75 -3.55
N LEU A 22 11.28 13.52 -2.27
CA LEU A 22 9.92 13.37 -1.75
C LEU A 22 9.06 14.62 -2.04
N ASP A 23 9.57 15.82 -1.76
CA ASP A 23 8.89 17.08 -2.06
C ASP A 23 8.68 17.27 -3.58
N GLY A 24 9.67 16.89 -4.40
CA GLY A 24 9.60 16.98 -5.85
C GLY A 24 8.52 16.08 -6.47
N ILE A 25 8.26 14.91 -5.89
CA ILE A 25 7.16 14.03 -6.33
C ILE A 25 5.81 14.69 -6.04
N ILE A 26 5.61 15.28 -4.86
CA ILE A 26 4.39 16.03 -4.55
C ILE A 26 4.18 17.17 -5.55
N ALA A 27 5.22 17.98 -5.78
CA ALA A 27 5.15 19.10 -6.71
C ALA A 27 4.86 18.65 -8.14
N PHE A 28 5.35 17.47 -8.55
CA PHE A 28 5.02 16.86 -9.84
C PHE A 28 3.53 16.55 -9.95
N TYR A 29 2.93 15.83 -8.99
CA TYR A 29 1.50 15.47 -9.08
C TYR A 29 0.58 16.69 -8.95
N GLN A 30 0.93 17.69 -8.15
CA GLN A 30 0.19 18.96 -8.10
C GLN A 30 0.14 19.65 -9.46
N ARG A 31 1.25 19.65 -10.20
CA ARG A 31 1.29 20.16 -11.58
C ARG A 31 0.51 19.28 -12.54
N GLU A 32 0.55 17.95 -12.39
CA GLU A 32 -0.19 17.05 -13.28
C GLU A 32 -1.71 17.25 -13.17
N VAL A 33 -2.26 17.49 -11.98
CA VAL A 33 -3.69 17.81 -11.81
C VAL A 33 -4.09 19.00 -12.70
N GLU A 34 -3.31 20.08 -12.65
CA GLU A 34 -3.53 21.28 -13.47
C GLU A 34 -3.29 21.02 -14.95
N GLN A 35 -2.13 20.45 -15.29
CA GLN A 35 -1.67 20.23 -16.66
C GLN A 35 -2.58 19.29 -17.44
N ARG A 36 -3.04 18.22 -16.79
CA ARG A 36 -3.88 17.17 -17.38
C ARG A 36 -5.36 17.42 -17.21
N ARG A 37 -5.72 18.48 -16.48
CA ARG A 37 -7.11 18.83 -16.17
C ARG A 37 -7.83 17.65 -15.56
N TRP A 38 -7.24 17.04 -14.53
CA TRP A 38 -7.89 16.02 -13.70
C TRP A 38 -8.96 16.66 -12.82
N TYR A 39 -9.94 17.27 -13.47
CA TYR A 39 -11.13 17.86 -12.91
C TYR A 39 -12.33 17.20 -13.54
N GLY A 40 -13.42 17.22 -12.80
CA GLY A 40 -14.68 16.70 -13.26
C GLY A 40 -15.59 16.56 -12.06
N PHE A 41 -16.88 16.39 -12.32
CA PHE A 41 -17.82 16.13 -11.24
C PHE A 41 -17.50 14.82 -10.51
N TRP A 42 -17.02 13.82 -11.25
CA TRP A 42 -16.67 12.51 -10.72
C TRP A 42 -15.16 12.28 -10.61
N ASP A 43 -14.34 13.08 -11.28
CA ASP A 43 -12.91 12.75 -11.49
C ASP A 43 -11.98 13.51 -10.54
N TYR A 44 -12.39 14.66 -10.01
CA TYR A 44 -11.51 15.52 -9.24
C TYR A 44 -11.12 14.89 -7.90
N GLY A 45 -9.83 14.63 -7.75
CA GLY A 45 -9.22 14.10 -6.53
C GLY A 45 -8.37 12.86 -6.80
N ASP A 46 -8.64 12.12 -7.87
CA ASP A 46 -7.81 10.97 -8.28
C ASP A 46 -6.66 11.36 -9.21
N PHE A 47 -5.71 10.45 -9.36
CA PHE A 47 -4.60 10.53 -10.32
C PHE A 47 -4.74 9.44 -11.38
N MET A 48 -3.99 9.54 -12.48
CA MET A 48 -3.85 8.41 -13.40
C MET A 48 -2.69 7.48 -13.01
N HIS A 49 -2.67 6.28 -13.56
CA HIS A 49 -1.84 5.16 -13.11
C HIS A 49 -0.51 5.05 -13.87
N SER A 50 -0.52 5.05 -15.21
CA SER A 50 0.70 4.92 -16.01
C SER A 50 0.77 5.90 -17.17
N TYR A 51 2.00 6.28 -17.54
CA TYR A 51 2.28 7.21 -18.61
C TYR A 51 2.50 6.54 -19.98
N ASP A 52 2.14 7.24 -21.05
CA ASP A 52 2.46 6.89 -22.44
C ASP A 52 3.40 7.96 -23.03
N PRO A 53 4.71 7.67 -23.16
CA PRO A 53 5.66 8.64 -23.70
C PRO A 53 5.57 8.83 -25.21
N ALA A 54 4.95 7.91 -25.96
CA ALA A 54 4.77 8.06 -27.39
C ALA A 54 3.65 9.06 -27.71
N ARG A 55 2.63 9.12 -26.84
CA ARG A 55 1.49 10.05 -26.96
C ARG A 55 1.59 11.29 -26.07
N HIS A 56 2.59 11.35 -25.18
CA HIS A 56 2.78 12.43 -24.21
C HIS A 56 1.53 12.67 -23.32
N VAL A 57 0.89 11.57 -22.91
CA VAL A 57 -0.30 11.56 -22.07
C VAL A 57 -0.23 10.44 -21.05
N TRP A 58 -0.98 10.57 -19.96
CA TRP A 58 -1.32 9.40 -19.15
C TRP A 58 -2.26 8.49 -19.94
N ASN A 59 -2.24 7.19 -19.64
CA ASN A 59 -3.00 6.16 -20.35
C ASN A 59 -4.50 6.19 -20.03
N TYR A 60 -5.14 7.35 -20.23
CA TYR A 60 -6.55 7.62 -19.91
C TYR A 60 -7.54 6.69 -20.63
N ASP A 61 -7.11 6.03 -21.70
CA ASP A 61 -7.92 5.18 -22.58
C ASP A 61 -7.51 3.70 -22.57
N LEU A 62 -6.50 3.29 -21.79
CA LEU A 62 -5.98 1.92 -21.79
C LEU A 62 -6.31 1.16 -20.50
N GLY A 63 -7.54 0.69 -20.37
CA GLY A 63 -7.97 -0.22 -19.30
C GLY A 63 -7.45 0.20 -17.91
N GLY A 64 -6.80 -0.72 -17.21
CA GLY A 64 -6.20 -0.49 -15.90
C GLY A 64 -4.95 0.41 -15.88
N CYS A 65 -4.68 1.21 -16.90
CA CYS A 65 -3.58 2.18 -16.87
C CYS A 65 -4.08 3.64 -16.73
N ALA A 66 -5.40 3.84 -16.67
CA ALA A 66 -6.07 5.13 -16.53
C ALA A 66 -6.20 5.56 -15.05
N TRP A 67 -7.40 5.81 -14.52
CA TRP A 67 -7.60 6.27 -13.13
C TRP A 67 -7.03 5.31 -12.10
N GLN A 68 -6.38 5.84 -11.07
CA GLN A 68 -5.54 5.10 -10.12
C GLN A 68 -6.34 4.35 -9.06
N ASN A 69 -7.49 4.88 -8.65
CA ASN A 69 -8.39 4.27 -7.67
C ASN A 69 -7.63 3.60 -6.50
N THR A 70 -6.75 4.36 -5.84
CA THR A 70 -5.99 3.95 -4.65
C THR A 70 -4.97 2.80 -4.83
N GLU A 71 -4.73 2.32 -6.06
CA GLU A 71 -3.76 1.22 -6.28
C GLU A 71 -2.39 1.60 -5.68
N LEU A 72 -1.84 0.71 -4.86
CA LEU A 72 -0.62 0.94 -4.09
C LEU A 72 -0.63 2.20 -3.20
N VAL A 73 -1.80 2.54 -2.67
CA VAL A 73 -2.05 3.44 -1.53
C VAL A 73 -1.46 4.86 -1.61
N PRO A 74 -1.61 5.60 -2.74
CA PRO A 74 -1.21 7.01 -2.81
C PRO A 74 -1.87 7.85 -1.72
N ASN A 75 -3.06 7.48 -1.24
CA ASN A 75 -3.73 8.12 -0.11
C ASN A 75 -2.84 8.14 1.15
N MET A 76 -2.26 6.99 1.52
CA MET A 76 -1.40 6.87 2.70
C MET A 76 -0.10 7.65 2.51
N TRP A 77 0.46 7.65 1.29
CA TRP A 77 1.62 8.45 0.94
C TRP A 77 1.35 9.95 1.15
N LEU A 78 0.29 10.48 0.55
CA LEU A 78 -0.06 11.91 0.66
C LEU A 78 -0.31 12.31 2.12
N TRP A 79 -1.04 11.49 2.88
CA TRP A 79 -1.29 11.76 4.29
C TRP A 79 -0.02 11.73 5.15
N LEU A 80 0.89 10.78 4.93
CA LEU A 80 2.16 10.76 5.64
C LEU A 80 3.05 11.94 5.24
N MET A 81 3.04 12.37 3.97
CA MET A 81 3.74 13.60 3.55
C MET A 81 3.17 14.83 4.25
N PHE A 82 1.84 14.92 4.43
CA PHE A 82 1.22 15.99 5.20
C PHE A 82 1.64 15.94 6.68
N LEU A 83 1.51 14.79 7.35
CA LEU A 83 1.85 14.64 8.77
C LEU A 83 3.31 15.00 9.07
N ARG A 84 4.21 14.68 8.13
CA ARG A 84 5.64 15.00 8.23
C ARG A 84 5.93 16.49 8.11
N SER A 85 5.19 17.22 7.27
CA SER A 85 5.54 18.57 6.84
C SER A 85 4.64 19.67 7.39
N GLY A 86 3.39 19.36 7.77
CA GLY A 86 2.37 20.34 8.13
C GLY A 86 1.92 21.24 6.97
N ARG A 87 2.27 20.89 5.72
CA ARG A 87 2.04 21.70 4.53
C ARG A 87 0.58 21.73 4.11
N GLU A 88 -0.01 22.93 4.02
CA GLU A 88 -1.41 23.13 3.61
C GLU A 88 -1.70 22.59 2.21
N ASP A 89 -0.78 22.78 1.26
CA ASP A 89 -0.96 22.36 -0.13
C ASP A 89 -1.01 20.83 -0.26
N ILE A 90 -0.29 20.10 0.60
CA ILE A 90 -0.37 18.64 0.67
C ILE A 90 -1.68 18.21 1.35
N PHE A 91 -2.12 18.91 2.40
CA PHE A 91 -3.41 18.64 3.04
C PHE A 91 -4.55 18.70 2.02
N ARG A 92 -4.62 19.76 1.21
CA ARG A 92 -5.68 19.94 0.21
C ARG A 92 -5.67 18.86 -0.87
N MET A 93 -4.48 18.45 -1.28
CA MET A 93 -4.31 17.35 -2.24
C MET A 93 -4.76 16.01 -1.66
N ALA A 94 -4.34 15.70 -0.43
CA ALA A 94 -4.74 14.48 0.28
C ALA A 94 -6.24 14.45 0.62
N GLU A 95 -6.82 15.61 0.96
CA GLU A 95 -8.26 15.81 1.17
C GLU A 95 -9.05 15.54 -0.10
N ALA A 96 -8.63 16.11 -1.25
CA ALA A 96 -9.30 15.87 -2.53
C ALA A 96 -9.30 14.38 -2.90
N MET A 97 -8.15 13.70 -2.78
CA MET A 97 -8.05 12.26 -3.02
C MET A 97 -8.91 11.46 -2.04
N THR A 98 -8.93 11.85 -0.76
CA THR A 98 -9.79 11.20 0.24
C THR A 98 -11.25 11.29 -0.15
N ARG A 99 -11.74 12.49 -0.52
CA ARG A 99 -13.14 12.72 -0.92
C ARG A 99 -13.51 11.99 -2.19
N HIS A 100 -12.58 11.87 -3.14
CA HIS A 100 -12.81 11.10 -4.35
C HIS A 100 -12.90 9.61 -4.04
N THR A 101 -11.84 9.05 -3.45
CA THR A 101 -11.70 7.59 -3.40
C THR A 101 -12.58 6.97 -2.30
N SER A 102 -13.06 7.76 -1.33
CA SER A 102 -14.05 7.29 -0.34
C SER A 102 -15.49 7.31 -0.87
N GLU A 103 -15.74 7.85 -2.06
CA GLU A 103 -17.09 8.06 -2.60
C GLU A 103 -17.26 7.46 -4.00
N VAL A 104 -16.42 7.85 -4.96
CA VAL A 104 -16.58 7.51 -6.38
C VAL A 104 -16.06 6.11 -6.70
N ASP A 105 -14.97 5.71 -6.05
CA ASP A 105 -14.27 4.45 -6.34
C ASP A 105 -14.84 3.25 -5.56
N VAL A 106 -15.85 3.48 -4.71
CA VAL A 106 -16.44 2.51 -3.79
C VAL A 106 -17.94 2.34 -4.00
N TYR A 107 -18.46 1.17 -3.61
CA TYR A 107 -19.88 0.89 -3.63
C TYR A 107 -20.44 0.98 -2.20
N HIS A 108 -21.40 1.88 -1.99
CA HIS A 108 -22.07 2.07 -0.69
C HIS A 108 -23.30 1.17 -0.49
N PHE A 109 -23.80 0.57 -1.58
CA PHE A 109 -25.00 -0.28 -1.57
C PHE A 109 -24.98 -1.30 -2.71
N GLY A 110 -25.94 -2.24 -2.67
CA GLY A 110 -26.07 -3.29 -3.67
C GLY A 110 -25.15 -4.49 -3.40
N GLU A 111 -24.99 -5.35 -4.40
CA GLU A 111 -24.25 -6.61 -4.28
C GLU A 111 -22.74 -6.44 -4.03
N TYR A 112 -22.18 -5.25 -4.29
CA TYR A 112 -20.76 -4.94 -4.08
C TYR A 112 -20.51 -4.00 -2.90
N ALA A 113 -21.52 -3.75 -2.06
CA ALA A 113 -21.39 -2.83 -0.93
C ALA A 113 -20.15 -3.13 -0.06
N GLY A 114 -19.42 -2.08 0.30
CA GLY A 114 -18.17 -2.16 1.07
C GLY A 114 -16.92 -2.50 0.25
N LEU A 115 -17.05 -2.77 -1.05
CA LEU A 115 -15.92 -2.97 -1.96
C LEU A 115 -15.71 -1.73 -2.83
N GLY A 116 -14.49 -1.58 -3.37
CA GLY A 116 -14.23 -0.62 -4.43
C GLY A 116 -13.81 -1.28 -5.74
N SER A 117 -13.72 -0.48 -6.79
CA SER A 117 -13.36 -0.93 -8.13
C SER A 117 -11.89 -0.64 -8.41
N ARG A 118 -11.14 -1.67 -8.83
CA ARG A 118 -9.76 -1.50 -9.28
C ARG A 118 -9.66 -0.45 -10.41
N HIS A 119 -8.52 0.23 -10.46
CA HIS A 119 -8.12 1.19 -11.48
C HIS A 119 -8.53 0.82 -12.91
N ASN A 120 -9.13 1.77 -13.63
CA ASN A 120 -9.61 1.62 -15.01
C ASN A 120 -9.91 2.97 -15.69
N VAL A 121 -10.28 2.97 -16.98
CA VAL A 121 -10.70 4.14 -17.78
C VAL A 121 -11.86 4.89 -17.14
N VAL A 122 -12.73 4.17 -16.45
CA VAL A 122 -13.81 4.75 -15.64
C VAL A 122 -13.66 4.19 -14.23
N HIS A 123 -13.87 5.03 -13.22
CA HIS A 123 -13.69 4.68 -11.80
C HIS A 123 -14.35 3.36 -11.38
N TRP A 124 -15.48 2.98 -11.96
CA TRP A 124 -16.19 1.72 -11.65
C TRP A 124 -16.05 0.62 -12.72
N GLY A 125 -15.17 0.78 -13.71
CA GLY A 125 -15.14 -0.04 -14.92
C GLY A 125 -14.46 -1.40 -14.78
N CYS A 126 -13.59 -1.62 -13.78
CA CYS A 126 -12.85 -2.88 -13.66
C CYS A 126 -13.72 -4.01 -13.07
N GLY A 127 -13.51 -5.24 -13.53
CA GLY A 127 -14.18 -6.43 -12.97
C GLY A 127 -13.66 -6.85 -11.59
N CYS A 128 -12.50 -6.35 -11.16
CA CYS A 128 -11.96 -6.59 -9.82
C CYS A 128 -12.63 -5.64 -8.83
N LYS A 129 -13.55 -6.19 -8.01
CA LYS A 129 -14.22 -5.50 -6.92
C LYS A 129 -13.62 -6.02 -5.61
N GLU A 130 -12.87 -5.17 -4.90
CA GLU A 130 -12.00 -5.61 -3.81
C GLU A 130 -12.00 -4.58 -2.67
N ALA A 131 -11.81 -5.05 -1.43
CA ALA A 131 -11.87 -4.18 -0.25
C ALA A 131 -10.69 -3.20 -0.15
N ARG A 132 -9.55 -3.52 -0.78
CA ARG A 132 -8.34 -2.67 -0.76
C ARG A 132 -8.55 -1.25 -1.28
N ILE A 133 -9.57 -1.05 -2.12
CA ILE A 133 -9.84 0.25 -2.74
C ILE A 133 -10.58 1.21 -1.79
N GLY A 134 -11.40 0.66 -0.88
CA GLY A 134 -12.21 1.43 0.07
C GLY A 134 -11.86 1.19 1.53
N MET A 135 -10.71 0.59 1.82
CA MET A 135 -10.36 0.21 3.18
C MET A 135 -10.23 1.44 4.09
N ALA A 136 -10.70 1.31 5.33
CA ALA A 136 -10.71 2.38 6.32
C ALA A 136 -9.31 3.00 6.52
N GLY A 137 -8.26 2.20 6.43
CA GLY A 137 -6.86 2.63 6.54
C GLY A 137 -6.48 3.80 5.64
N LEU A 138 -7.09 3.91 4.45
CA LEU A 138 -6.83 5.00 3.51
C LEU A 138 -7.34 6.37 4.03
N HIS A 139 -8.38 6.34 4.87
CA HIS A 139 -9.19 7.51 5.20
C HIS A 139 -9.11 7.92 6.67
N ARG A 140 -8.59 7.04 7.55
CA ARG A 140 -8.40 7.33 8.99
C ARG A 140 -7.61 8.61 9.24
N TYR A 141 -6.61 8.90 8.40
CA TYR A 141 -5.80 10.12 8.51
C TYR A 141 -6.68 11.37 8.49
N TYR A 142 -7.52 11.52 7.47
CA TYR A 142 -8.44 12.65 7.36
C TYR A 142 -9.43 12.68 8.52
N TYR A 143 -10.04 11.54 8.85
CA TYR A 143 -11.03 11.45 9.92
C TYR A 143 -10.47 11.93 11.26
N TYR A 144 -9.33 11.40 11.71
CA TYR A 144 -8.80 11.76 13.03
C TYR A 144 -8.25 13.19 13.09
N LEU A 145 -7.87 13.77 11.94
CA LEU A 145 -7.44 15.17 11.87
C LEU A 145 -8.62 16.16 11.86
N THR A 146 -9.79 15.76 11.35
CA THR A 146 -10.90 16.68 11.05
C THR A 146 -12.18 16.41 11.82
N GLY A 147 -12.38 15.18 12.31
CA GLY A 147 -13.64 14.73 12.90
C GLY A 147 -14.76 14.49 11.89
N ASP A 148 -14.47 14.44 10.58
CA ASP A 148 -15.50 14.39 9.53
C ASP A 148 -16.43 13.17 9.66
N GLU A 149 -17.70 13.42 9.92
CA GLU A 149 -18.70 12.38 10.16
C GLU A 149 -18.97 11.55 8.90
N ARG A 150 -18.87 12.13 7.69
CA ARG A 150 -19.08 11.39 6.45
C ARG A 150 -18.02 10.31 6.25
N ILE A 151 -16.74 10.62 6.44
CA ILE A 151 -15.69 9.59 6.46
C ILE A 151 -15.89 8.62 7.62
N GLY A 152 -16.44 9.10 8.75
CA GLY A 152 -16.88 8.26 9.86
C GLY A 152 -17.88 7.17 9.44
N ASP A 153 -18.85 7.51 8.60
CA ASP A 153 -19.82 6.58 8.01
C ASP A 153 -19.14 5.60 7.04
N MET A 154 -18.22 6.09 6.18
CA MET A 154 -17.48 5.23 5.23
C MET A 154 -16.66 4.15 5.93
N MET A 155 -16.01 4.50 7.03
CA MET A 155 -15.28 3.52 7.82
C MET A 155 -16.22 2.53 8.55
N ASP A 156 -17.46 2.93 8.86
CA ASP A 156 -18.45 2.00 9.41
C ASP A 156 -19.00 1.04 8.34
N GLU A 157 -19.18 1.50 7.09
CA GLU A 157 -19.54 0.65 5.96
C GLU A 157 -18.44 -0.38 5.65
N ALA A 158 -17.16 0.01 5.73
CA ALA A 158 -16.03 -0.85 5.36
C ALA A 158 -15.81 -2.06 6.29
N LYS A 159 -16.30 -2.02 7.54
CA LYS A 159 -16.01 -3.08 8.56
C LYS A 159 -16.50 -4.48 8.16
N ASP A 160 -17.55 -4.55 7.35
CA ASP A 160 -18.19 -5.79 6.89
C ASP A 160 -17.86 -6.13 5.42
N ALA A 161 -16.92 -5.41 4.80
CA ALA A 161 -16.51 -5.62 3.40
C ALA A 161 -16.06 -7.06 3.11
N ASP A 162 -15.57 -7.77 4.12
CA ASP A 162 -15.13 -9.15 3.99
C ASP A 162 -16.30 -10.13 3.72
N TYR A 163 -17.52 -9.84 4.20
CA TYR A 163 -18.69 -10.66 3.90
C TYR A 163 -19.09 -10.59 2.41
N THR A 164 -18.85 -9.46 1.76
CA THR A 164 -19.17 -9.27 0.33
C THR A 164 -18.35 -10.20 -0.57
N THR A 165 -17.19 -10.67 -0.12
CA THR A 165 -16.36 -11.63 -0.87
C THR A 165 -17.06 -12.98 -1.13
N VAL A 166 -18.07 -13.36 -0.34
CA VAL A 166 -18.87 -14.56 -0.61
C VAL A 166 -19.74 -14.40 -1.87
N HIS A 167 -20.20 -13.18 -2.14
CA HIS A 167 -20.96 -12.87 -3.35
C HIS A 167 -20.03 -12.72 -4.56
N ILE A 168 -18.89 -12.07 -4.37
CA ILE A 168 -17.89 -11.85 -5.41
C ILE A 168 -16.49 -12.21 -4.91
N ASP A 169 -16.16 -13.49 -5.05
CA ASP A 169 -14.85 -13.99 -4.64
C ASP A 169 -13.74 -13.28 -5.45
N PRO A 170 -12.79 -12.59 -4.78
CA PRO A 170 -11.74 -11.82 -5.47
C PRO A 170 -10.81 -12.73 -6.29
N MET A 171 -10.73 -14.02 -5.98
CA MET A 171 -9.92 -15.01 -6.65
C MET A 171 -10.70 -15.96 -7.56
N ARG A 172 -11.99 -15.69 -7.85
CA ARG A 172 -12.85 -16.51 -8.73
C ARG A 172 -12.32 -16.77 -10.15
N ALA A 173 -11.37 -15.97 -10.62
CA ALA A 173 -10.71 -16.19 -11.91
C ALA A 173 -9.63 -17.30 -11.85
N TYR A 174 -9.16 -17.61 -10.63
CA TYR A 174 -8.08 -18.57 -10.36
C TYR A 174 -8.60 -19.84 -9.68
N PHE A 175 -9.66 -19.74 -8.87
CA PHE A 175 -10.26 -20.86 -8.18
C PHE A 175 -11.74 -21.03 -8.57
N PRO A 176 -12.18 -22.27 -8.86
CA PRO A 176 -13.60 -22.58 -8.92
C PRO A 176 -14.22 -22.49 -7.51
N LYS A 177 -15.55 -22.54 -7.43
CA LYS A 177 -16.22 -22.73 -6.13
C LYS A 177 -15.88 -24.10 -5.56
N ASP A 178 -15.53 -24.15 -4.28
CA ASP A 178 -15.17 -25.35 -3.54
C ASP A 178 -15.75 -25.31 -2.10
N GLU A 179 -15.15 -26.02 -1.15
CA GLU A 179 -15.58 -26.03 0.26
C GLU A 179 -15.40 -24.69 0.99
N HIS A 180 -14.55 -23.78 0.48
CA HIS A 180 -14.33 -22.48 1.07
C HIS A 180 -15.45 -21.51 0.65
N LYS A 181 -15.93 -20.69 1.60
CA LYS A 181 -16.98 -19.70 1.30
C LYS A 181 -16.49 -18.64 0.30
N THR A 182 -15.20 -18.33 0.37
CA THR A 182 -14.47 -17.44 -0.54
C THR A 182 -12.98 -17.69 -0.37
N HIS A 183 -12.20 -17.19 -1.32
CA HIS A 183 -10.75 -17.17 -1.29
C HIS A 183 -10.25 -15.74 -1.12
N ILE A 184 -9.18 -15.57 -0.35
CA ILE A 184 -8.58 -14.25 -0.14
C ILE A 184 -7.06 -14.35 -0.15
N ARG A 185 -6.41 -13.19 -0.27
CA ARG A 185 -4.96 -13.06 -0.05
C ARG A 185 -4.67 -12.29 1.24
N VAL A 186 -3.62 -12.68 1.98
CA VAL A 186 -3.12 -11.97 3.18
C VAL A 186 -2.82 -10.51 2.87
N GLY A 187 -2.32 -10.23 1.67
CA GLY A 187 -2.08 -8.89 1.16
C GLY A 187 -3.35 -8.11 0.89
N PRO A 188 -3.74 -7.92 -0.37
CA PRO A 188 -4.76 -6.94 -0.71
C PRO A 188 -6.06 -7.12 0.08
N ASP A 189 -6.45 -8.36 0.39
CA ASP A 189 -7.75 -8.64 0.97
C ASP A 189 -7.69 -8.60 2.52
N TRP A 190 -6.89 -9.46 3.16
CA TRP A 190 -6.82 -9.48 4.63
C TRP A 190 -6.16 -8.22 5.21
N ALA A 191 -5.19 -7.59 4.54
CA ALA A 191 -4.66 -6.30 4.99
C ALA A 191 -5.77 -5.23 5.04
N ALA A 192 -6.62 -5.17 4.01
CA ALA A 192 -7.77 -4.28 3.99
C ALA A 192 -8.74 -4.60 5.13
N PHE A 193 -9.09 -5.87 5.33
CA PHE A 193 -10.00 -6.27 6.41
C PHE A 193 -9.43 -5.96 7.79
N SER A 194 -8.15 -6.28 8.01
CA SER A 194 -7.46 -5.99 9.28
C SER A 194 -7.45 -4.48 9.56
N SER A 195 -7.32 -3.65 8.53
CA SER A 195 -7.43 -2.19 8.65
C SER A 195 -8.83 -1.76 9.09
N ASN A 196 -9.87 -2.33 8.46
CA ASN A 196 -11.26 -2.00 8.76
C ASN A 196 -11.61 -2.41 10.20
N TRP A 197 -11.25 -3.63 10.60
CA TRP A 197 -11.51 -4.17 11.94
C TRP A 197 -10.72 -3.45 13.02
N MET A 198 -9.45 -3.14 12.79
CA MET A 198 -8.63 -2.34 13.70
C MET A 198 -9.26 -0.96 13.93
N THR A 199 -9.75 -0.32 12.87
CA THR A 199 -10.43 0.98 12.95
C THR A 199 -11.73 0.92 13.74
N ARG A 200 -12.54 -0.10 13.49
CA ARG A 200 -13.79 -0.32 14.21
C ARG A 200 -13.54 -0.58 15.70
N TRP A 201 -12.53 -1.39 16.01
CA TRP A 201 -12.11 -1.64 17.38
C TRP A 201 -11.59 -0.38 18.06
N GLU A 202 -10.75 0.41 17.39
CA GLU A 202 -10.22 1.68 17.91
C GLU A 202 -11.34 2.69 18.23
N ARG A 203 -12.32 2.84 17.34
CA ARG A 203 -13.39 3.87 17.47
C ARG A 203 -14.50 3.48 18.44
N GLN A 204 -14.78 2.18 18.59
CA GLN A 204 -16.01 1.69 19.24
C GLN A 204 -15.77 0.60 20.29
N GLU A 205 -14.51 0.20 20.53
CA GLU A 205 -14.14 -0.90 21.43
C GLU A 205 -14.86 -2.22 21.11
N ASP A 206 -15.25 -2.40 19.85
CA ASP A 206 -16.06 -3.52 19.38
C ASP A 206 -15.24 -4.82 19.39
N SER A 207 -15.48 -5.65 20.42
CA SER A 207 -14.70 -6.87 20.64
C SER A 207 -14.90 -7.92 19.54
N PHE A 208 -16.02 -7.89 18.83
CA PHE A 208 -16.26 -8.83 17.72
C PHE A 208 -15.19 -8.69 16.64
N TYR A 209 -14.93 -7.46 16.18
CA TYR A 209 -13.94 -7.20 15.14
C TYR A 209 -12.51 -7.35 15.65
N ARG A 210 -12.25 -7.03 16.92
CA ARG A 210 -10.97 -7.37 17.58
C ARG A 210 -10.71 -8.88 17.52
N ASP A 211 -11.67 -9.70 17.94
CA ASP A 211 -11.50 -11.16 18.03
C ASP A 211 -11.37 -11.79 16.64
N LYS A 212 -12.06 -11.24 15.63
CA LYS A 212 -11.91 -11.60 14.22
C LYS A 212 -10.50 -11.30 13.69
N LEU A 213 -9.96 -10.12 13.99
CA LEU A 213 -8.59 -9.74 13.66
C LEU A 213 -7.56 -10.67 14.33
N LEU A 214 -7.74 -10.97 15.62
CA LEU A 214 -6.86 -11.89 16.36
C LEU A 214 -6.91 -13.32 15.81
N THR A 215 -8.09 -13.77 15.35
CA THR A 215 -8.26 -15.07 14.71
C THR A 215 -7.45 -15.13 13.42
N GLY A 216 -7.52 -14.11 12.56
CA GLY A 216 -6.71 -14.03 11.35
C GLY A 216 -5.20 -14.07 11.63
N ILE A 217 -4.73 -13.30 12.62
CA ILE A 217 -3.33 -13.32 13.06
C ILE A 217 -2.92 -14.72 13.53
N THR A 218 -3.76 -15.36 14.34
CA THR A 218 -3.50 -16.72 14.85
C THR A 218 -3.37 -17.72 13.69
N CYS A 219 -4.25 -17.66 12.69
CA CYS A 219 -4.16 -18.52 11.52
C CYS A 219 -2.88 -18.28 10.71
N ILE A 220 -2.46 -17.01 10.53
CA ILE A 220 -1.21 -16.68 9.82
C ILE A 220 -0.01 -17.23 10.58
N LYS A 221 0.06 -17.05 11.90
CA LYS A 221 1.14 -17.61 12.75
C LYS A 221 1.24 -19.13 12.68
N GLN A 222 0.11 -19.81 12.48
CA GLN A 222 0.06 -21.27 12.35
C GLN A 222 0.44 -21.78 10.95
N ALA A 223 0.62 -20.91 9.95
CA ALA A 223 1.14 -21.32 8.66
C ALA A 223 2.60 -21.78 8.80
N ASN A 224 3.04 -22.70 7.93
CA ASN A 224 4.36 -23.36 8.05
C ASN A 224 5.54 -22.38 8.16
N TYR A 225 5.41 -21.21 7.52
CA TYR A 225 6.40 -20.14 7.52
C TYR A 225 5.78 -18.76 7.82
N GLY A 226 4.66 -18.71 8.55
CA GLY A 226 4.00 -17.44 8.88
C GLY A 226 3.63 -16.61 7.64
N LEU A 227 3.95 -15.32 7.65
CA LEU A 227 3.77 -14.41 6.50
C LEU A 227 4.58 -14.83 5.25
N ILE A 228 5.63 -15.64 5.40
CA ILE A 228 6.48 -16.08 4.28
C ILE A 228 5.78 -17.18 3.47
N SER A 229 4.93 -18.01 4.10
CA SER A 229 4.31 -19.20 3.50
C SER A 229 3.73 -18.90 2.12
N GLY A 230 2.95 -17.84 1.96
CA GLY A 230 2.34 -17.49 0.69
C GLY A 230 0.97 -16.88 0.95
N PRO A 231 0.50 -15.95 0.11
CA PRO A 231 -0.57 -15.09 0.55
C PRO A 231 -1.96 -15.70 0.40
N THR A 232 -2.19 -16.81 -0.32
CA THR A 232 -3.56 -17.26 -0.65
C THR A 232 -4.14 -18.23 0.38
N TYR A 233 -5.39 -17.98 0.81
CA TYR A 233 -6.12 -18.75 1.82
C TYR A 233 -7.58 -18.93 1.41
N GLY A 234 -8.18 -20.05 1.82
CA GLY A 234 -9.63 -20.16 1.96
C GLY A 234 -10.09 -19.35 3.18
N TYR A 235 -11.26 -18.73 3.11
CA TYR A 235 -11.74 -17.81 4.14
C TYR A 235 -13.20 -18.01 4.54
N ASP A 236 -13.49 -17.85 5.82
CA ASP A 236 -14.85 -17.77 6.36
C ASP A 236 -15.09 -16.41 7.05
N PRO A 237 -15.84 -15.50 6.41
CA PRO A 237 -16.20 -14.19 6.98
C PRO A 237 -16.91 -14.23 8.34
N GLN A 238 -17.62 -15.31 8.64
CA GLN A 238 -18.37 -15.41 9.89
C GLN A 238 -17.45 -15.68 11.08
N THR A 239 -16.37 -16.42 10.87
CA THR A 239 -15.45 -16.83 11.93
C THR A 239 -14.12 -16.08 11.88
N GLY A 240 -13.77 -15.49 10.74
CA GLY A 240 -12.46 -14.88 10.50
C GLY A 240 -11.34 -15.89 10.23
N VAL A 241 -11.65 -17.18 10.13
CA VAL A 241 -10.66 -18.26 9.98
C VAL A 241 -10.06 -18.25 8.57
N LEU A 242 -8.73 -18.32 8.52
CA LEU A 242 -7.96 -18.49 7.28
C LEU A 242 -7.49 -19.94 7.19
N THR A 243 -7.76 -20.59 6.06
CA THR A 243 -7.34 -21.97 5.77
C THR A 243 -6.19 -21.96 4.76
N PRO A 244 -4.97 -22.41 5.12
CA PRO A 244 -3.83 -22.38 4.22
C PRO A 244 -4.06 -23.19 2.93
N MET A 245 -3.73 -22.62 1.78
CA MET A 245 -3.82 -23.27 0.47
C MET A 245 -2.45 -23.68 -0.07
N GLY A 246 -1.59 -24.20 0.81
CA GLY A 246 -0.21 -24.58 0.50
C GLY A 246 0.80 -23.45 0.68
N ASP A 247 2.08 -23.82 0.67
CA ASP A 247 3.20 -22.88 0.71
C ASP A 247 3.63 -22.50 -0.71
N ASP A 248 4.34 -21.37 -0.80
CA ASP A 248 4.79 -20.77 -2.05
C ASP A 248 3.66 -20.73 -3.07
N ASN A 249 2.46 -20.27 -2.69
CA ASN A 249 1.31 -20.38 -3.57
C ASN A 249 1.13 -19.16 -4.51
N TRP A 250 1.71 -17.99 -4.19
CA TRP A 250 1.64 -16.78 -5.03
C TRP A 250 2.79 -15.79 -4.77
N GLY A 251 2.88 -14.71 -5.55
CA GLY A 251 3.88 -13.65 -5.40
C GLY A 251 3.74 -12.84 -4.11
N ARG A 252 4.86 -12.41 -3.52
CA ARG A 252 4.91 -11.71 -2.21
C ARG A 252 4.78 -10.19 -2.29
N HIS A 253 4.99 -9.58 -3.45
CA HIS A 253 4.96 -8.11 -3.57
C HIS A 253 3.59 -7.52 -3.23
N LEU A 254 2.50 -8.12 -3.73
CA LEU A 254 1.12 -7.71 -3.40
C LEU A 254 0.76 -7.94 -1.94
N ALA A 255 1.53 -8.75 -1.20
CA ALA A 255 1.30 -8.96 0.23
C ALA A 255 1.44 -7.66 1.03
N LEU A 256 2.25 -6.72 0.55
CA LEU A 256 2.67 -5.56 1.35
C LEU A 256 2.29 -4.21 0.74
N CYS A 257 2.33 -4.06 -0.58
CA CYS A 257 2.21 -2.74 -1.19
C CYS A 257 0.82 -2.10 -1.14
N MET A 258 -0.18 -2.76 -0.54
CA MET A 258 -1.55 -2.26 -0.39
C MET A 258 -1.85 -1.71 1.00
N GLY A 259 -0.87 -1.05 1.64
CA GLY A 259 -1.06 -0.40 2.94
C GLY A 259 -0.89 -1.31 4.16
N ALA A 260 -0.54 -2.58 3.95
CA ALA A 260 -0.32 -3.55 5.03
C ALA A 260 0.72 -3.05 6.05
N PRO A 261 1.95 -2.64 5.67
CA PRO A 261 2.94 -2.16 6.63
C PRO A 261 2.45 -0.99 7.50
N GLN A 262 1.78 0.00 6.90
CA GLN A 262 1.28 1.19 7.61
C GLN A 262 0.29 0.80 8.71
N VAL A 263 -0.61 -0.15 8.41
CA VAL A 263 -1.62 -0.66 9.34
C VAL A 263 -1.01 -1.62 10.36
N TRP A 264 -0.19 -2.57 9.91
CA TRP A 264 0.35 -3.65 10.74
C TRP A 264 1.36 -3.17 11.77
N PHE A 265 2.12 -2.11 11.48
CA PHE A 265 2.99 -1.47 12.47
C PHE A 265 2.21 -0.76 13.57
N GLU A 266 1.08 -0.13 13.22
CA GLU A 266 0.19 0.44 14.23
C GLU A 266 -0.47 -0.66 15.06
N LEU A 267 -0.92 -1.73 14.39
CA LEU A 267 -1.51 -2.88 15.03
C LEU A 267 -0.53 -3.56 16.00
N SER A 268 0.75 -3.68 15.63
CA SER A 268 1.82 -4.17 16.51
C SER A 268 1.88 -3.40 17.83
N ALA A 269 1.84 -2.07 17.78
CA ALA A 269 1.85 -1.23 18.98
C ALA A 269 0.58 -1.41 19.84
N MET A 270 -0.57 -1.68 19.22
CA MET A 270 -1.84 -1.94 19.91
C MET A 270 -1.87 -3.33 20.57
N LEU A 271 -1.45 -4.37 19.84
CA LEU A 271 -1.52 -5.76 20.27
C LEU A 271 -0.47 -6.12 21.31
N LYS A 272 0.73 -5.52 21.21
CA LYS A 272 1.91 -5.91 22.01
C LYS A 272 2.21 -7.40 21.91
N ASP A 273 2.04 -7.93 20.70
CA ASP A 273 2.23 -9.33 20.36
C ASP A 273 3.63 -9.49 19.75
N GLU A 274 4.55 -10.07 20.53
CA GLU A 274 5.94 -10.18 20.11
C GLU A 274 6.13 -11.14 18.93
N GLU A 275 5.37 -12.23 18.88
CA GLU A 275 5.43 -13.17 17.77
C GLU A 275 4.95 -12.52 16.46
N TRP A 276 3.99 -11.59 16.53
CA TRP A 276 3.62 -10.77 15.36
C TRP A 276 4.77 -9.86 14.91
N ASN A 277 5.47 -9.22 15.86
CA ASN A 277 6.64 -8.38 15.57
C ASN A 277 7.76 -9.18 14.91
N GLU A 278 8.07 -10.35 15.47
CA GLU A 278 9.09 -11.25 14.94
C GLU A 278 8.73 -11.76 13.55
N MET A 279 7.48 -12.17 13.32
CA MET A 279 7.05 -12.65 12.00
C MET A 279 7.17 -11.58 10.91
N MET A 280 6.85 -10.31 11.21
CA MET A 280 7.06 -9.20 10.28
C MET A 280 8.55 -8.93 10.02
N ALA A 281 9.38 -9.00 11.06
CA ALA A 281 10.82 -8.81 10.93
C ALA A 281 11.47 -9.95 10.12
N ASP A 282 11.06 -11.19 10.38
CA ASP A 282 11.55 -12.39 9.72
C ASP A 282 11.19 -12.38 8.24
N PHE A 283 9.99 -11.91 7.88
CA PHE A 283 9.65 -11.68 6.47
C PHE A 283 10.66 -10.72 5.81
N GLY A 284 10.99 -9.61 6.49
CA GLY A 284 11.93 -8.61 6.00
C GLY A 284 13.32 -9.15 5.73
N ILE A 285 13.87 -9.92 6.67
CA ILE A 285 15.17 -10.60 6.51
C ILE A 285 15.08 -11.66 5.40
N PHE A 286 14.04 -12.50 5.44
CA PHE A 286 13.86 -13.61 4.51
C PHE A 286 13.76 -13.14 3.05
N TYR A 287 13.21 -11.95 2.80
CA TYR A 287 13.14 -11.35 1.47
C TYR A 287 14.51 -11.31 0.78
N ASN A 288 15.56 -10.96 1.51
CA ASN A 288 16.93 -10.71 1.03
C ASN A 288 17.83 -11.96 0.97
N LEU A 289 17.31 -13.12 1.37
CA LEU A 289 18.06 -14.38 1.36
C LEU A 289 18.22 -14.94 -0.06
N SER A 290 19.37 -15.56 -0.32
CA SER A 290 19.61 -16.35 -1.54
C SER A 290 18.72 -17.60 -1.57
N GLN A 291 18.63 -18.28 -2.72
CA GLN A 291 17.85 -19.52 -2.78
C GLN A 291 18.42 -20.57 -1.81
N GLU A 292 19.75 -20.71 -1.74
CA GLU A 292 20.40 -21.66 -0.84
C GLU A 292 20.09 -21.35 0.63
N GLU A 293 20.08 -20.08 1.02
CA GLU A 293 19.72 -19.64 2.38
C GLU A 293 18.23 -19.92 2.68
N LYS A 294 17.34 -19.66 1.72
CA LYS A 294 15.91 -20.00 1.85
C LYS A 294 15.67 -21.50 1.96
N ASP A 295 16.41 -22.30 1.22
CA ASP A 295 16.31 -23.76 1.25
C ASP A 295 16.76 -24.35 2.59
N GLN A 296 17.77 -23.74 3.23
CA GLN A 296 18.18 -24.15 4.58
C GLN A 296 17.08 -23.95 5.62
N ILE A 297 16.25 -22.91 5.47
CA ILE A 297 15.15 -22.60 6.38
C ILE A 297 13.89 -23.41 6.03
N THR A 298 13.62 -23.58 4.73
CA THR A 298 12.33 -24.08 4.25
C THR A 298 12.38 -25.49 3.68
N GLY A 299 13.56 -26.11 3.62
CA GLY A 299 13.73 -27.42 2.99
C GLY A 299 13.42 -27.41 1.48
N GLY A 300 13.56 -26.26 0.82
CA GLY A 300 13.24 -26.08 -0.60
C GLY A 300 11.78 -25.75 -0.89
N ALA A 301 10.96 -25.48 0.13
CA ALA A 301 9.54 -25.18 -0.06
C ALA A 301 9.29 -23.79 -0.67
N ILE A 302 10.20 -22.82 -0.48
CA ILE A 302 9.97 -21.42 -0.88
C ILE A 302 10.98 -20.98 -1.95
N SER A 303 10.48 -20.50 -3.09
CA SER A 303 11.31 -20.03 -4.20
C SER A 303 11.59 -18.52 -4.15
N THR A 304 12.82 -18.13 -4.52
CA THR A 304 13.23 -16.75 -4.79
C THR A 304 12.45 -16.10 -5.93
N GLN A 305 11.92 -16.87 -6.88
CA GLN A 305 11.21 -16.35 -8.07
C GLN A 305 9.92 -15.58 -7.73
N ARG A 306 9.43 -15.70 -6.49
CA ARG A 306 8.21 -15.03 -6.02
C ARG A 306 8.48 -13.78 -5.18
N PHE A 307 9.73 -13.33 -5.15
CA PHE A 307 10.23 -12.15 -4.42
C PHE A 307 10.71 -11.07 -5.41
N GLU A 308 9.83 -10.68 -6.33
CA GLU A 308 10.08 -9.66 -7.35
C GLU A 308 9.62 -8.27 -6.88
N HIS A 309 10.01 -7.21 -7.60
CA HIS A 309 9.65 -5.82 -7.33
C HIS A 309 10.04 -5.34 -5.92
N PRO A 310 11.34 -5.29 -5.59
CA PRO A 310 11.81 -5.05 -4.22
C PRO A 310 11.29 -3.75 -3.62
N VAL A 311 11.15 -2.67 -4.41
CA VAL A 311 10.59 -1.39 -3.93
C VAL A 311 9.20 -1.53 -3.27
N LEU A 312 8.43 -2.56 -3.63
CA LEU A 312 7.07 -2.81 -3.12
C LEU A 312 7.04 -3.51 -1.75
N THR A 313 8.18 -3.99 -1.26
CA THR A 313 8.28 -4.76 -0.01
C THR A 313 9.18 -4.12 1.04
N LEU A 314 9.85 -3.01 0.70
CA LEU A 314 10.93 -2.44 1.49
C LEU A 314 10.53 -2.02 2.91
N ALA A 315 9.26 -1.75 3.19
CA ALA A 315 8.81 -1.36 4.51
C ALA A 315 9.07 -2.49 5.53
N LEU A 316 8.74 -3.74 5.18
CA LEU A 316 9.07 -4.88 6.04
C LEU A 316 10.56 -5.23 5.99
N VAL A 317 11.24 -5.01 4.87
CA VAL A 317 12.71 -5.19 4.78
C VAL A 317 13.44 -4.24 5.74
N ALA A 318 13.10 -2.96 5.73
CA ALA A 318 13.65 -1.95 6.63
C ALA A 318 13.28 -2.26 8.10
N TYR A 319 12.05 -2.71 8.35
CA TYR A 319 11.63 -3.17 9.67
C TYR A 319 12.42 -4.37 10.16
N GLY A 320 12.61 -5.40 9.32
CA GLY A 320 13.43 -6.57 9.64
C GLY A 320 14.88 -6.19 9.93
N ALA A 321 15.49 -5.33 9.10
CA ALA A 321 16.84 -4.83 9.29
C ALA A 321 17.00 -4.08 10.63
N TRP A 322 16.07 -3.18 10.95
CA TRP A 322 16.07 -2.47 12.23
C TRP A 322 15.86 -3.42 13.43
N TYR A 323 14.86 -4.29 13.35
CA TYR A 323 14.45 -5.16 14.44
C TYR A 323 15.53 -6.21 14.78
N ARG A 324 16.11 -6.85 13.76
CA ARG A 324 17.17 -7.86 13.92
C ARG A 324 18.58 -7.26 13.91
N LYS A 325 18.72 -5.94 13.71
CA LYS A 325 20.01 -5.22 13.56
C LYS A 325 20.88 -5.81 12.44
N ASP A 326 20.26 -6.15 11.32
CA ASP A 326 20.92 -6.80 10.19
C ASP A 326 21.41 -5.78 9.14
N GLN A 327 22.71 -5.53 9.12
CA GLN A 327 23.33 -4.56 8.22
C GLN A 327 23.16 -4.95 6.75
N ARG A 328 23.27 -6.25 6.40
CA ARG A 328 23.13 -6.72 5.01
C ARG A 328 21.75 -6.37 4.44
N THR A 329 20.70 -6.49 5.22
CA THR A 329 19.33 -6.16 4.83
C THR A 329 19.09 -4.65 4.80
N ALA A 330 19.71 -3.89 5.71
CA ALA A 330 19.70 -2.43 5.64
C ALA A 330 20.38 -1.90 4.36
N ASP A 331 21.56 -2.44 4.01
CA ASP A 331 22.31 -2.09 2.79
C ASP A 331 21.51 -2.44 1.53
N PHE A 332 20.83 -3.58 1.53
CA PHE A 332 19.92 -3.96 0.44
C PHE A 332 18.76 -2.97 0.28
N ALA A 333 18.12 -2.56 1.39
CA ALA A 333 17.05 -1.57 1.35
C ALA A 333 17.53 -0.23 0.79
N TRP A 334 18.65 0.30 1.28
CA TRP A 334 19.18 1.59 0.83
C TRP A 334 19.69 1.55 -0.60
N SER A 335 20.41 0.50 -1.00
CA SER A 335 20.85 0.35 -2.41
C SER A 335 19.66 0.31 -3.37
N THR A 336 18.57 -0.37 -3.00
CA THR A 336 17.33 -0.40 -3.79
C THR A 336 16.69 0.98 -3.89
N LEU A 337 16.55 1.71 -2.76
CA LEU A 337 15.92 3.04 -2.76
C LEU A 337 16.76 4.09 -3.49
N LEU A 338 18.06 4.12 -3.24
CA LEU A 338 18.98 5.10 -3.81
C LEU A 338 19.24 4.86 -5.31
N GLY A 339 19.15 3.60 -5.77
CA GLY A 339 19.23 3.24 -7.18
C GLY A 339 17.92 3.45 -7.96
N HIS A 340 16.81 3.79 -7.28
CA HIS A 340 15.52 3.98 -7.92
C HIS A 340 15.46 5.31 -8.69
N ARG A 341 14.68 5.37 -9.79
CA ARG A 341 14.57 6.57 -10.63
C ARG A 341 14.11 7.82 -9.85
N PHE A 342 13.22 7.64 -8.87
CA PHE A 342 12.76 8.70 -7.97
C PHE A 342 13.85 9.24 -7.02
N ALA A 343 14.88 8.46 -6.71
CA ALA A 343 16.04 8.98 -5.97
C ALA A 343 17.01 9.73 -6.89
N CYS A 344 17.22 9.20 -8.11
CA CYS A 344 18.22 9.72 -9.04
C CYS A 344 17.74 10.97 -9.82
N THR A 345 16.43 11.15 -10.00
CA THR A 345 15.86 12.21 -10.86
C THR A 345 15.33 13.37 -10.03
N ASP A 346 15.74 14.59 -10.33
CA ASP A 346 15.14 15.80 -9.77
C ASP A 346 13.87 16.18 -10.55
N LEU A 347 12.69 15.79 -10.03
CA LEU A 347 11.43 16.03 -10.73
C LEU A 347 11.07 17.52 -10.93
N GLU A 348 11.74 18.43 -10.22
CA GLU A 348 11.55 19.86 -10.39
C GLU A 348 12.47 20.46 -11.47
N LYS A 349 13.61 19.82 -11.76
CA LYS A 349 14.63 20.34 -12.69
C LYS A 349 14.73 19.55 -13.99
N ASP A 350 14.57 18.24 -13.93
CA ASP A 350 14.95 17.33 -15.01
C ASP A 350 13.80 17.01 -15.98
N ALA A 351 12.63 17.64 -15.79
CA ALA A 351 11.45 17.36 -16.60
C ALA A 351 11.66 17.78 -18.06
N ALA A 352 11.30 16.90 -19.00
CA ALA A 352 11.32 17.23 -20.41
C ALA A 352 10.17 18.20 -20.74
N ALA A 353 10.48 19.29 -21.44
CA ALA A 353 9.47 20.18 -22.01
C ALA A 353 9.02 19.62 -23.36
N VAL A 354 7.71 19.38 -23.49
CA VAL A 354 7.11 18.83 -24.70
C VAL A 354 5.95 19.72 -25.14
N THR A 355 5.83 19.95 -26.45
CA THR A 355 4.68 20.61 -27.05
C THR A 355 3.88 19.58 -27.83
N TYR A 356 2.70 19.25 -27.31
CA TYR A 356 1.74 18.39 -28.00
C TYR A 356 0.46 19.20 -28.29
N VAL A 357 -0.62 18.94 -27.55
CA VAL A 357 -1.85 19.78 -27.57
C VAL A 357 -1.64 21.07 -26.79
N ASN A 358 -0.87 21.00 -25.70
CA ASN A 358 -0.40 22.14 -24.91
C ASN A 358 1.09 21.95 -24.61
N GLU A 359 1.76 23.01 -24.14
CA GLU A 359 3.08 22.89 -23.52
C GLU A 359 2.94 22.16 -22.19
N LEU A 360 3.77 21.15 -21.98
CA LEU A 360 3.73 20.30 -20.82
C LEU A 360 5.13 19.87 -20.36
N ARG A 361 5.24 19.51 -19.10
CA ARG A 361 6.42 18.90 -18.49
C ARG A 361 6.14 17.42 -18.25
N GLU A 362 7.06 16.55 -18.64
CA GLU A 362 6.86 15.10 -18.49
C GLU A 362 8.11 14.34 -18.07
N PHE A 363 7.87 13.10 -17.63
CA PHE A 363 8.85 12.05 -17.45
C PHE A 363 8.30 10.78 -18.09
N GLU A 364 9.00 10.24 -19.09
CA GLU A 364 8.53 9.10 -19.89
C GLU A 364 8.24 7.83 -19.08
N TRP A 365 8.87 7.71 -17.92
CA TRP A 365 8.83 6.52 -17.06
C TRP A 365 7.86 6.67 -15.89
N MET A 366 7.11 7.77 -15.80
CA MET A 366 6.29 8.08 -14.64
C MET A 366 5.21 7.02 -14.39
N ASN A 367 5.08 6.62 -13.12
CA ASN A 367 4.11 5.64 -12.66
C ASN A 367 3.71 5.95 -11.20
N THR A 368 2.40 5.97 -10.93
CA THR A 368 1.83 6.31 -9.62
C THR A 368 2.05 5.24 -8.57
N ASN A 369 2.08 3.97 -8.97
CA ASN A 369 2.40 2.86 -8.09
C ASN A 369 3.79 3.02 -7.48
N GLU A 370 4.80 3.28 -8.32
CA GLU A 370 6.17 3.45 -7.86
C GLU A 370 6.35 4.78 -7.12
N ALA A 371 5.67 5.86 -7.51
CA ALA A 371 5.75 7.14 -6.81
C ALA A 371 5.28 7.02 -5.36
N SER A 372 4.12 6.39 -5.15
CA SER A 372 3.56 6.13 -3.81
C SER A 372 4.49 5.21 -3.01
N GLN A 373 4.87 4.07 -3.57
CA GLN A 373 5.63 3.05 -2.85
C GLN A 373 7.06 3.49 -2.56
N TRP A 374 7.76 4.10 -3.52
CA TRP A 374 9.09 4.64 -3.25
C TRP A 374 9.04 5.67 -2.13
N SER A 375 8.03 6.54 -2.12
CA SER A 375 7.89 7.57 -1.10
C SER A 375 7.63 6.98 0.30
N LEU A 376 6.66 6.06 0.41
CA LEU A 376 6.34 5.38 1.68
C LEU A 376 7.53 4.60 2.23
N ASN A 377 8.21 3.85 1.36
CA ASN A 377 9.35 3.03 1.75
C ASN A 377 10.57 3.88 2.11
N THR A 378 10.78 5.04 1.45
CA THR A 378 11.81 6.01 1.83
C THR A 378 11.53 6.60 3.21
N ILE A 379 10.29 7.03 3.47
CA ILE A 379 9.87 7.57 4.77
C ILE A 379 10.10 6.56 5.90
N ILE A 380 9.68 5.31 5.70
CA ILE A 380 9.85 4.25 6.71
C ILE A 380 11.33 3.91 6.92
N SER A 381 12.11 3.83 5.83
CA SER A 381 13.55 3.54 5.92
C SER A 381 14.31 4.65 6.63
N LEU A 382 13.98 5.92 6.35
CA LEU A 382 14.52 7.07 7.09
C LEU A 382 14.19 7.03 8.58
N ALA A 383 13.04 6.48 8.97
CA ALA A 383 12.65 6.36 10.37
C ALA A 383 13.33 5.20 11.11
N LEU A 384 13.67 4.11 10.41
CA LEU A 384 14.12 2.86 11.03
C LEU A 384 15.60 2.58 10.87
N ILE A 385 16.16 2.84 9.70
CA ILE A 385 17.52 2.45 9.32
C ILE A 385 18.33 3.66 8.85
N SER A 386 18.08 4.84 9.44
CA SER A 386 18.77 6.08 9.09
C SER A 386 20.29 5.99 9.23
N ASP A 387 20.74 5.18 10.17
CA ASP A 387 22.16 5.06 10.53
C ASP A 387 22.93 4.18 9.53
N ALA A 388 22.21 3.42 8.70
CA ALA A 388 22.78 2.62 7.61
C ALA A 388 22.82 3.38 6.27
N LEU A 389 22.37 4.64 6.23
CA LEU A 389 22.53 5.46 5.02
C LEU A 389 24.02 5.68 4.74
N PRO A 390 24.47 5.51 3.48
CA PRO A 390 25.84 5.86 3.12
C PRO A 390 26.07 7.37 3.27
N GLU A 391 27.29 7.76 3.67
CA GLU A 391 27.65 9.17 3.86
C GLU A 391 27.68 9.97 2.54
N GLU A 392 27.97 9.29 1.43
CA GLU A 392 27.92 9.82 0.06
C GLU A 392 27.08 8.90 -0.82
N ALA A 393 26.26 9.48 -1.69
CA ALA A 393 25.26 8.73 -2.45
C ALA A 393 25.12 9.21 -3.88
#